data_AF-A0A9K3GYH6-F1
#
_entry.id   AF-A0A9K3GYH6-F1
#
_cell.length_a   1.000
_cell.length_b   1.000
_cell.length_c   1.000
_cell.angle_alpha   90.00
_cell.angle_beta   90.00
_cell.angle_gamma   90.00
#
_symmetry.space_group_name_H-M   'P 1'
#
loop_
_entity.id
_entity.type
_entity.pdbx_description
1 polymer ?
#
loop_
_entity_poly.entity_id
_entity_poly.type
_entity_poly.pdbx_seq_one_letter_code
_entity_poly.pdbx_strand_id
1 'polypeptide(L)' 'MMMMMMTCTDGNKGVVVDNGKYVRYTPEQVEALERFYHEYPKPTSIHRQQLIRDCSILSNVEPKQIKVWFQNRR' A
#
# COMPACT_ATOMS: atom_id res chain seq x y z
N MET A 1 -13.63 -18.46 16.27
CA MET A 1 -12.25 -18.84 16.62
C MET A 1 -11.41 -18.82 15.37
N MET A 2 -10.52 -17.83 15.22
CA MET A 2 -9.34 -17.93 14.38
C MET A 2 -8.27 -17.05 15.01
N MET A 3 -7.37 -17.74 15.68
CA MET A 3 -6.15 -17.28 16.30
C MET A 3 -5.07 -17.48 15.24
N MET A 4 -4.26 -16.47 14.93
CA MET A 4 -2.95 -16.69 14.31
C MET A 4 -2.01 -15.56 14.73
N MET A 5 -1.27 -15.86 15.79
CA MET A 5 0.12 -15.51 16.11
C MET A 5 0.86 -14.39 15.35
N MET A 6 1.56 -13.63 16.17
CA MET A 6 2.69 -12.73 15.87
C MET A 6 3.70 -13.33 14.87
N THR A 7 4.22 -12.48 13.99
CA THR A 7 5.64 -12.54 13.58
C THR A 7 6.22 -11.12 13.59
N CYS A 8 6.91 -10.79 14.68
CA CYS A 8 7.85 -9.68 14.73
C CYS A 8 9.18 -10.12 14.09
N THR A 9 9.47 -9.66 12.88
CA THR A 9 10.76 -9.69 12.15
C THR A 9 10.45 -9.10 10.77
N ASP A 10 11.17 -8.16 10.17
CA ASP A 10 12.56 -7.75 10.21
C ASP A 10 12.59 -6.33 9.62
N GLY A 11 13.48 -5.46 10.10
CA GLY A 11 13.66 -4.09 9.64
C GLY A 11 14.26 -3.97 8.24
N ASN A 12 13.70 -4.70 7.27
CA ASN A 12 14.13 -4.68 5.89
C ASN A 12 13.42 -3.53 5.17
N LYS A 13 14.07 -2.37 5.12
CA LYS A 13 13.71 -1.25 4.25
C LYS A 13 13.48 -1.81 2.86
N GLY A 14 12.20 -1.97 2.49
CA GLY A 14 11.79 -2.56 1.23
C GLY A 14 12.49 -1.89 0.08
N VAL A 15 13.31 -2.68 -0.60
CA VAL A 15 14.03 -2.27 -1.79
C VAL A 15 13.00 -1.82 -2.82
N VAL A 16 12.92 -0.50 -3.02
CA VAL A 16 12.32 0.10 -4.21
C VAL A 16 13.19 -0.36 -5.38
N VAL A 17 12.88 -1.51 -5.97
CA VAL A 17 13.57 -1.99 -7.16
C VAL A 17 13.11 -1.12 -8.31
N ASP A 18 13.88 -0.07 -8.54
CA ASP A 18 13.90 0.74 -9.75
C ASP A 18 14.13 -0.19 -10.96
N ASN A 19 13.04 -0.57 -11.64
CA ASN A 19 13.09 -1.02 -13.03
C ASN A 19 11.72 -0.91 -13.72
N GLY A 20 11.06 0.26 -13.58
CA GLY A 20 10.02 0.82 -14.47
C GLY A 20 8.76 0.00 -14.82
N LYS A 21 8.65 -1.28 -14.44
CA LYS A 21 7.62 -2.21 -14.90
C LYS A 21 6.79 -2.81 -13.77
N TYR A 22 7.37 -3.03 -12.58
CA TYR A 22 6.67 -3.63 -11.44
C TYR A 22 7.15 -3.04 -10.10
N VAL A 23 6.22 -2.49 -9.32
CA VAL A 23 6.46 -2.10 -7.92
C VAL A 23 6.23 -3.31 -7.04
N ARG A 24 7.23 -3.69 -6.24
CA ARG A 24 7.06 -4.59 -5.10
C ARG A 24 6.74 -3.77 -3.86
N TYR A 25 5.55 -3.96 -3.31
CA TYR A 25 5.13 -3.31 -2.07
C TYR A 25 5.71 -4.06 -0.87
N THR A 26 6.08 -3.31 0.17
CA THR A 26 6.36 -3.91 1.48
C THR A 26 5.07 -4.42 2.12
N PRO A 27 5.14 -5.38 3.06
CA PRO A 27 3.97 -5.79 3.83
C PRO A 27 3.28 -4.59 4.53
N GLU A 28 4.06 -3.63 5.04
CA GLU A 28 3.53 -2.40 5.66
C GLU A 28 2.78 -1.51 4.66
N GLN A 29 3.29 -1.36 3.44
CA GLN A 29 2.61 -0.61 2.38
C GLN A 29 1.31 -1.30 1.96
N VAL A 30 1.33 -2.64 1.83
CA VAL A 30 0.12 -3.43 1.52
C VAL A 30 -0.91 -3.28 2.63
N GLU A 31 -0.50 -3.41 3.89
CA GLU A 31 -1.40 -3.26 5.04
C GLU A 31 -2.06 -1.87 5.08
N ALA A 32 -1.30 -0.80 4.81
CA ALA A 32 -1.85 0.56 4.73
C ALA A 32 -2.86 0.70 3.57
N LEU A 33 -2.56 0.14 2.39
CA LEU A 33 -3.46 0.13 1.24
C LEU A 33 -4.75 -0.66 1.53
N GLU A 34 -4.65 -1.82 2.18
CA GLU A 34 -5.79 -2.66 2.54
C GLU A 34 -6.66 -2.00 3.62
N ARG A 35 -6.07 -1.44 4.68
CA ARG A 35 -6.81 -0.68 5.70
C ARG A 35 -7.59 0.48 5.07
N PHE A 36 -6.95 1.23 4.17
CA PHE A 36 -7.62 2.32 3.46
C PHE A 36 -8.76 1.83 2.56
N TYR A 37 -8.58 0.68 1.90
CA TYR A 37 -9.61 0.07 1.07
C TYR A 37 -10.85 -0.36 1.87
N HIS A 38 -10.65 -0.91 3.07
CA HIS A 38 -11.76 -1.27 3.96
C HIS A 38 -12.60 -0.07 4.36
N GLU A 39 -11.98 1.09 4.56
CA GLU A 39 -12.68 2.33 4.92
C GLU A 39 -13.35 2.99 3.69
N TYR A 40 -12.67 2.97 2.54
CA TYR A 40 -13.16 3.54 1.29
C TYR A 40 -13.12 2.50 0.16
N PRO A 41 -14.18 1.68 -0.02
CA PRO A 41 -14.21 0.64 -1.06
C PRO A 41 -14.22 1.23 -2.50
N LYS A 42 -14.44 2.54 -2.64
CA LYS A 42 -14.36 3.29 -3.90
C LYS A 42 -13.53 4.56 -3.70
N PRO A 43 -12.21 4.46 -3.53
CA PRO A 43 -11.40 5.62 -3.22
C PRO A 43 -11.31 6.53 -4.46
N THR A 44 -11.78 7.78 -4.31
CA THR A 44 -11.73 8.82 -5.35
C THR A 44 -10.29 9.34 -5.52
N SER A 45 -10.05 10.23 -6.49
CA SER A 45 -8.69 10.77 -6.70
C SER A 45 -8.17 11.53 -5.48
N ILE A 46 -9.04 12.28 -4.81
CA ILE A 46 -8.70 13.08 -3.64
C ILE A 46 -8.26 12.17 -2.49
N HIS A 47 -9.05 11.12 -2.23
CA HIS A 47 -8.75 10.12 -1.20
C HIS A 47 -7.41 9.41 -1.45
N ARG A 48 -7.09 9.06 -2.71
CA ARG A 48 -5.78 8.48 -3.04
C ARG A 48 -4.61 9.46 -2.83
N GLN A 49 -4.82 10.75 -3.09
CA GLN A 49 -3.80 11.77 -2.84
C GLN A 49 -3.58 12.01 -1.34
N GLN A 50 -4.65 11.99 -0.55
CA GLN A 50 -4.56 12.04 0.91
C GLN A 50 -3.77 10.84 1.45
N LEU A 51 -4.07 9.63 0.98
CA LEU A 51 -3.32 8.42 1.38
C LEU A 51 -1.79 8.58 1.18
N ILE A 52 -1.35 9.13 0.05
CA ILE A 52 0.08 9.35 -0.22
C ILE A 52 0.68 10.41 0.72
N ARG A 53 -0.11 11.42 1.13
CA ARG A 53 0.32 12.47 2.06
C ARG A 53 0.35 12.00 3.51
N ASP A 54 -0.66 11.25 3.92
CA ASP A 54 -0.89 10.84 5.30
C ASP A 54 -0.06 9.59 5.66
N CYS A 55 0.25 8.74 4.67
CA CYS A 55 1.13 7.59 4.84
C CYS A 55 2.51 7.86 4.23
N SER A 56 3.46 8.28 5.06
CA SER A 56 4.86 8.51 4.66
C SER A 56 5.51 7.28 4.02
N ILE A 57 5.09 6.06 4.37
CA ILE A 57 5.59 4.82 3.74
C ILE A 57 5.14 4.67 2.27
N LEU A 58 4.09 5.37 1.85
CA LEU A 58 3.59 5.41 0.47
C LEU A 58 4.06 6.65 -0.30
N SER A 59 4.84 7.56 0.32
CA SER A 59 5.28 8.81 -0.32
C SER A 59 6.14 8.58 -1.58
N ASN A 60 6.85 7.45 -1.62
CA ASN A 60 7.71 7.04 -2.73
C ASN A 60 6.98 6.20 -3.78
N VAL A 61 5.68 5.95 -3.60
CA VAL A 61 4.86 5.19 -4.55
C VAL A 61 4.17 6.16 -5.51
N GLU A 62 4.36 5.97 -6.81
CA GLU A 62 3.71 6.81 -7.80
C GLU A 62 2.17 6.72 -7.72
N PRO A 63 1.44 7.84 -7.90
CA PRO A 63 -0.03 7.86 -7.88
C PRO A 63 -0.67 6.88 -8.88
N LYS A 64 0.00 6.61 -10.01
CA LYS A 64 -0.42 5.63 -11.00
C LYS A 64 -0.43 4.21 -10.42
N GLN A 65 0.55 3.85 -9.60
CA GLN A 65 0.69 2.53 -9.00
C GLN A 65 -0.40 2.30 -7.94
N ILE A 66 -0.67 3.33 -7.12
CA ILE A 66 -1.80 3.33 -6.18
C ILE A 66 -3.12 3.14 -6.93
N LYS A 67 -3.32 3.85 -8.05
CA LYS A 67 -4.52 3.68 -8.89
C LYS A 67 -4.65 2.24 -9.41
N VAL A 68 -3.58 1.66 -9.95
CA VAL A 68 -3.57 0.28 -10.46
C VAL A 68 -3.85 -0.73 -9.35
N TRP A 69 -3.25 -0.55 -8.17
CA TRP A 69 -3.51 -1.42 -7.02
C TRP A 69 -5.00 -1.46 -6.67
N PHE A 70 -5.66 -0.29 -6.54
CA PHE A 70 -7.10 -0.19 -6.31
C PHE A 70 -7.97 -0.58 -7.51
N GLN A 71 -7.40 -0.78 -8.70
CA GLN A 71 -8.12 -1.35 -9.85
C GLN A 71 -8.05 -2.88 -9.82
N ASN A 72 -6.91 -3.45 -9.45
CA ASN A 72 -6.70 -4.89 -9.32
C ASN A 72 -7.38 -5.49 -8.09
N ARG A 73 -7.74 -4.66 -7.10
CA ARG A 73 -8.42 -5.09 -5.86
C ARG A 73 -9.95 -5.04 -5.92
N ARG A 74 -10.54 -4.63 -7.04
CA ARG A 74 -11.99 -4.51 -7.23
C ARG A 74 -12.66 -5.84 -7.48
#